data_AF-A0A1I2Z9K0-F1
#
_entry.id   AF-A0A1I2Z9K0-F1
#
_cell.length_a   1.000
_cell.length_b   1.000
_cell.length_c   1.000
_cell.angle_alpha   90.00
_cell.angle_beta   90.00
_cell.angle_gamma   90.00
#
_symmetry.space_group_name_H-M   'P 1'
#
loop_
_entity.id
_entity.type
_entity.pdbx_description
1 polymer ?
#
loop_
_entity_poly.entity_id
_entity_poly.type
_entity_poly.pdbx_seq_one_letter_code
_entity_poly.pdbx_strand_id
1 'polypeptide(L)'
;MEFNYFFGPDKLRFAISAEGKIRQEVSTPFHGIISRGLLKHGCSIWNTHSHLLEYEDNALQTEEWIMLKQNAFQCGVLSFAQSTLAAKRYLEKYANTAKCELWNIKEGHTSSVWKVTLANEEPFVLNIARDQLACEELKALSINLKKITDEGDTSNLAKVYDIVEIEDEQLPIKVVVTKNEWIKDSFEIHSRINLKTNQEELLLVERFITDIQNPAEITAILGRVFTTTEAQKIKEEISNFLTQARACLSHTPEINMNDGDVVWNGDKAIVIAIN
;
A
#
# COMPACT_ATOMS: atom_id res chain seq x y z
N MET A 1 -21.02 10.90 8.83
CA MET A 1 -19.58 11.21 8.90
C MET A 1 -19.20 12.05 7.69
N GLU A 2 -18.50 13.17 7.89
CA GLU A 2 -17.92 14.02 6.84
C GLU A 2 -16.52 13.48 6.49
N PHE A 3 -16.24 13.29 5.20
CA PHE A 3 -14.96 12.77 4.72
C PHE A 3 -14.20 13.83 3.94
N ASN A 4 -12.92 13.99 4.26
CA ASN A 4 -11.95 14.75 3.47
C ASN A 4 -10.97 13.78 2.83
N TYR A 5 -10.92 13.77 1.50
CA TYR A 5 -10.10 12.83 0.76
C TYR A 5 -8.88 13.51 0.15
N PHE A 6 -7.74 12.82 0.19
CA PHE A 6 -6.48 13.31 -0.31
C PHE A 6 -5.72 12.24 -1.09
N PHE A 7 -5.12 12.64 -2.20
CA PHE A 7 -4.15 11.86 -2.95
C PHE A 7 -2.74 12.00 -2.34
N GLY A 8 -1.96 10.95 -2.46
CA GLY A 8 -0.53 10.96 -2.16
C GLY A 8 0.32 11.41 -3.34
N PRO A 9 1.61 11.62 -3.13
CA PRO A 9 2.24 11.85 -1.83
C PRO A 9 2.02 13.28 -1.30
N ASP A 10 1.48 14.20 -2.10
CA ASP A 10 1.41 15.65 -1.77
C ASP A 10 0.16 16.10 -0.99
N LYS A 11 -0.66 15.14 -0.55
CA LYS A 11 -1.93 15.40 0.15
C LYS A 11 -2.86 16.35 -0.63
N LEU A 12 -2.98 16.12 -1.94
CA LEU A 12 -3.85 16.90 -2.82
C LEU A 12 -5.31 16.50 -2.62
N ARG A 13 -6.19 17.46 -2.36
CA ARG A 13 -7.60 17.18 -2.07
C ARG A 13 -8.35 16.69 -3.31
N PHE A 14 -9.24 15.71 -3.12
CA PHE A 14 -10.21 15.30 -4.15
C PHE A 14 -11.62 15.15 -3.59
N ALA A 15 -12.59 15.00 -4.50
CA ALA A 15 -13.98 14.75 -4.18
C ALA A 15 -14.50 13.50 -4.90
N ILE A 16 -15.49 12.84 -4.31
CA ILE A 16 -16.18 11.69 -4.90
C ILE A 16 -17.58 12.13 -5.31
N SER A 17 -18.05 11.67 -6.47
CA SER A 17 -19.39 11.90 -6.99
C SER A 17 -20.44 11.08 -6.25
N ALA A 18 -21.72 11.36 -6.50
CA ALA A 18 -22.80 10.57 -5.92
C ALA A 18 -22.79 9.12 -6.43
N GLU A 19 -22.29 8.94 -7.65
CA GLU A 19 -22.11 7.67 -8.35
C GLU A 19 -20.78 6.97 -7.98
N GLY A 20 -20.06 7.49 -6.97
CA GLY A 20 -18.84 6.87 -6.47
C GLY A 20 -17.58 7.15 -7.31
N LYS A 21 -17.61 8.05 -8.29
CA LYS A 21 -16.44 8.37 -9.14
C LYS A 21 -15.61 9.53 -8.60
N ILE A 22 -14.31 9.53 -8.84
CA ILE A 22 -13.44 10.68 -8.53
C ILE A 22 -13.82 11.87 -9.43
N ARG A 23 -13.99 13.06 -8.83
CA ARG A 23 -14.33 14.32 -9.52
C ARG A 23 -13.06 15.13 -9.81
N GLN A 24 -12.16 14.62 -10.66
CA GLN A 24 -11.01 15.37 -11.16
C GLN A 24 -10.50 14.76 -12.47
N GLU A 25 -10.34 15.58 -13.52
CA GLU A 25 -10.11 15.06 -14.89
C GLU A 25 -8.65 14.70 -15.23
N VAL A 26 -7.62 15.18 -14.49
CA VAL A 26 -6.24 15.18 -15.05
C VAL A 26 -5.12 14.75 -14.09
N SER A 27 -5.39 14.42 -12.82
CA SER A 27 -4.29 13.99 -11.94
C SER A 27 -4.81 13.19 -10.77
N THR A 28 -5.04 11.89 -10.98
CA THR A 28 -5.13 10.92 -9.89
C THR A 28 -3.74 10.35 -9.71
N PRO A 29 -2.96 10.75 -8.68
CA PRO A 29 -1.73 10.09 -8.30
C PRO A 29 -2.08 8.67 -7.85
N PHE A 30 -2.03 7.77 -8.81
CA PHE A 30 -2.19 6.34 -8.61
C PHE A 30 -0.82 5.77 -8.87
N HIS A 31 -0.04 5.45 -7.83
CA HIS A 31 1.31 4.93 -8.06
C HIS A 31 1.21 3.68 -8.95
N GLY A 32 1.86 3.70 -10.12
CA GLY A 32 1.75 2.69 -11.18
C GLY A 32 2.40 1.35 -10.82
N ILE A 33 2.32 0.95 -9.55
CA ILE A 33 2.65 -0.39 -9.11
C ILE A 33 1.53 -1.30 -9.59
N ILE A 34 1.90 -2.32 -10.36
CA ILE A 34 0.97 -3.29 -10.92
C ILE A 34 0.32 -4.12 -9.80
N SER A 35 -1.00 -4.33 -9.89
CA SER A 35 -1.70 -5.14 -8.89
C SER A 35 -1.22 -6.59 -8.89
N ARG A 36 -1.27 -7.26 -7.73
CA ARG A 36 -0.70 -8.61 -7.53
C ARG A 36 -1.21 -9.63 -8.54
N GLY A 37 -2.51 -9.68 -8.79
CA GLY A 37 -3.15 -10.57 -9.76
C GLY A 37 -2.68 -10.35 -11.20
N LEU A 38 -2.33 -9.11 -11.55
CA LEU A 38 -1.90 -8.75 -12.91
C LEU A 38 -0.43 -9.02 -13.22
N LEU A 39 0.41 -9.31 -12.20
CA LEU A 39 1.83 -9.61 -12.41
C LEU A 39 2.06 -10.75 -13.41
N LYS A 40 1.16 -11.74 -13.44
CA LYS A 40 1.24 -12.90 -14.35
C LYS A 40 0.79 -12.58 -15.78
N HIS A 41 0.10 -11.46 -15.99
CA HIS A 41 -0.49 -11.10 -17.28
C HIS A 41 0.42 -10.18 -18.11
N GLY A 42 1.44 -9.56 -17.50
CA GLY A 42 2.43 -8.72 -18.17
C GLY A 42 1.79 -7.52 -18.90
N CYS A 43 1.70 -6.36 -18.25
CA CYS A 43 1.10 -5.19 -18.87
C CYS A 43 2.12 -4.05 -19.04
N SER A 44 2.62 -3.91 -20.27
CA SER A 44 3.57 -2.86 -20.69
C SER A 44 3.05 -1.44 -20.42
N ILE A 45 1.73 -1.26 -20.52
CA ILE A 45 1.08 0.05 -20.40
C ILE A 45 0.53 0.35 -19.00
N TRP A 46 0.68 -0.55 -18.02
CA TRP A 46 0.13 -0.36 -16.68
C TRP A 46 0.64 0.94 -16.03
N ASN A 47 1.96 1.15 -16.07
CA ASN A 47 2.61 2.27 -15.40
C ASN A 47 2.16 3.62 -15.97
N THR A 48 1.64 3.66 -17.20
CA THR A 48 1.19 4.89 -17.86
C THR A 48 -0.33 5.04 -17.85
N HIS A 49 -1.11 3.95 -17.89
CA HIS A 49 -2.56 4.01 -18.13
C HIS A 49 -3.42 3.47 -16.97
N SER A 50 -2.85 2.90 -15.91
CA SER A 50 -3.64 2.29 -14.82
C SER A 50 -4.60 3.26 -14.11
N HIS A 51 -4.23 4.54 -14.01
CA HIS A 51 -5.11 5.59 -13.48
C HIS A 51 -6.38 5.83 -14.32
N LEU A 52 -6.42 5.33 -15.56
CA LEU A 52 -7.54 5.48 -16.47
C LEU A 52 -8.56 4.34 -16.39
N LEU A 53 -8.31 3.31 -15.57
CA LEU A 53 -9.18 2.12 -15.49
C LEU A 53 -10.63 2.44 -15.07
N GLU A 54 -10.82 3.50 -14.28
CA GLU A 54 -12.16 3.96 -13.84
C GLU A 54 -12.89 4.83 -14.88
N TYR A 55 -12.19 5.30 -15.91
CA TYR A 55 -12.73 6.20 -16.91
C TYR A 55 -13.04 5.45 -18.22
N GLU A 56 -14.13 5.87 -18.85
CA GLU A 56 -14.42 5.51 -20.23
C GLU A 56 -13.59 6.41 -21.13
N ASP A 57 -12.39 5.96 -21.48
CA ASP A 57 -11.61 6.63 -22.51
C ASP A 57 -11.82 5.94 -23.87
N ASN A 58 -12.69 6.54 -24.68
CA ASN A 58 -12.96 6.11 -26.05
C ASN A 58 -11.81 6.40 -27.02
N ALA A 59 -10.83 7.23 -26.64
CA ALA A 59 -9.65 7.51 -27.45
C ALA A 59 -8.57 6.41 -27.31
N LEU A 60 -8.55 5.68 -26.18
CA LEU A 60 -7.60 4.60 -25.90
C LEU A 60 -8.11 3.21 -26.32
N GLN A 61 -8.74 3.04 -27.48
CA GLN A 61 -9.22 1.72 -27.93
C GLN A 61 -8.13 0.84 -28.58
N THR A 62 -6.90 0.89 -28.06
CA THR A 62 -5.84 -0.02 -28.51
C THR A 62 -6.10 -1.45 -28.01
N GLU A 63 -5.56 -2.44 -28.72
CA GLU A 63 -5.65 -3.85 -28.33
C GLU A 63 -5.06 -4.07 -26.91
N GLU A 64 -3.92 -3.44 -26.61
CA GLU A 64 -3.28 -3.50 -25.29
C GLU A 64 -4.17 -2.96 -24.17
N TRP A 65 -4.90 -1.87 -24.41
CA TRP A 65 -5.85 -1.31 -23.43
C TRP A 65 -7.04 -2.21 -23.18
N ILE A 66 -7.60 -2.78 -24.25
CA ILE A 66 -8.71 -3.73 -24.16
C ILE A 66 -8.28 -4.96 -23.35
N MET A 67 -7.10 -5.50 -23.63
CA MET A 67 -6.53 -6.63 -22.87
C MET A 67 -6.29 -6.27 -21.40
N LEU A 68 -5.72 -5.10 -21.11
CA LEU A 68 -5.54 -4.64 -19.74
C LEU A 68 -6.88 -4.55 -19.00
N LYS A 69 -7.90 -3.92 -19.58
CA LYS A 69 -9.23 -3.82 -18.96
C LYS A 69 -9.85 -5.20 -18.71
N GLN A 70 -9.75 -6.12 -19.66
CA GLN A 70 -10.26 -7.47 -19.50
C GLN A 70 -9.56 -8.23 -18.38
N ASN A 71 -8.22 -8.18 -18.33
CA ASN A 71 -7.45 -8.81 -17.27
C ASN A 71 -7.74 -8.18 -15.91
N ALA A 72 -7.83 -6.84 -15.83
CA ALA A 72 -8.17 -6.13 -14.60
C ALA A 72 -9.55 -6.56 -14.08
N PHE A 73 -10.54 -6.66 -14.97
CA PHE A 73 -11.88 -7.16 -14.63
C PHE A 73 -11.84 -8.62 -14.13
N GLN A 74 -11.15 -9.51 -14.84
CA GLN A 74 -11.04 -10.93 -14.46
C GLN A 74 -10.35 -11.15 -13.12
N CYS A 75 -9.33 -10.35 -12.81
CA CYS A 75 -8.63 -10.40 -11.54
C CYS A 75 -9.38 -9.68 -10.41
N GLY A 76 -10.46 -8.95 -10.70
CA GLY A 76 -11.18 -8.14 -9.72
C GLY A 76 -10.38 -6.94 -9.23
N VAL A 77 -9.54 -6.36 -10.09
CA VAL A 77 -8.71 -5.19 -9.76
C VAL A 77 -9.60 -4.00 -9.41
N LEU A 78 -9.36 -3.40 -8.26
CA LEU A 78 -10.04 -2.21 -7.80
C LEU A 78 -9.53 -0.98 -8.54
N SER A 79 -10.44 -0.13 -8.97
CA SER A 79 -10.09 1.26 -9.26
C SER A 79 -9.73 2.03 -7.98
N PHE A 80 -9.13 3.21 -8.15
CA PHE A 80 -8.86 4.11 -7.04
C PHE A 80 -10.15 4.52 -6.30
N ALA A 81 -11.22 4.83 -7.03
CA ALA A 81 -12.55 5.08 -6.47
C ALA A 81 -13.07 3.90 -5.62
N GLN A 82 -12.92 2.66 -6.11
CA GLN A 82 -13.38 1.47 -5.40
C GLN A 82 -12.55 1.20 -4.14
N SER A 83 -11.24 1.40 -4.18
CA SER A 83 -10.37 1.36 -2.99
C SER A 83 -10.81 2.41 -1.95
N THR A 84 -11.11 3.63 -2.41
CA THR A 84 -11.63 4.70 -1.54
C THR A 84 -12.98 4.34 -0.92
N LEU A 85 -13.87 3.72 -1.70
CA LEU A 85 -15.18 3.25 -1.22
C LEU A 85 -15.02 2.19 -0.13
N ALA A 86 -14.12 1.22 -0.30
CA ALA A 86 -13.82 0.22 0.72
C ALA A 86 -13.31 0.87 2.03
N ALA A 87 -12.43 1.87 1.93
CA ALA A 87 -11.94 2.65 3.09
C ALA A 87 -13.10 3.35 3.81
N LYS A 88 -13.97 4.01 3.05
CA LYS A 88 -15.14 4.71 3.56
C LYS A 88 -16.09 3.74 4.28
N ARG A 89 -16.40 2.59 3.68
CA ARG A 89 -17.28 1.58 4.28
C ARG A 89 -16.74 1.00 5.57
N TYR A 90 -15.43 0.76 5.63
CA TYR A 90 -14.77 0.38 6.89
C TYR A 90 -15.07 1.40 7.99
N LEU A 91 -14.82 2.69 7.71
CA LEU A 91 -14.97 3.75 8.71
C LEU A 91 -16.43 4.01 9.08
N GLU A 92 -17.35 3.98 8.13
CA GLU A 92 -18.79 4.10 8.42
C GLU A 92 -19.29 3.00 9.37
N LYS A 93 -18.68 1.81 9.31
CA LYS A 93 -19.07 0.66 10.13
C LYS A 93 -18.36 0.65 11.50
N TYR A 94 -17.09 1.02 11.55
CA TYR A 94 -16.23 0.78 12.72
C TYR A 94 -15.73 2.04 13.43
N ALA A 95 -15.85 3.23 12.82
CA ALA A 95 -15.43 4.49 13.43
C ALA A 95 -16.63 5.31 13.92
N ASN A 96 -16.55 5.80 15.16
CA ASN A 96 -17.59 6.62 15.77
C ASN A 96 -17.16 8.10 15.80
N THR A 97 -17.07 8.74 14.63
CA THR A 97 -16.68 10.15 14.53
C THR A 97 -17.50 10.94 13.52
N ALA A 98 -17.57 12.24 13.74
CA ALA A 98 -18.23 13.17 12.84
C ALA A 98 -17.38 13.48 11.60
N LYS A 99 -16.04 13.51 11.72
CA LYS A 99 -15.12 13.91 10.65
C LYS A 99 -13.94 12.96 10.52
N CYS A 100 -13.58 12.68 9.27
CA CYS A 100 -12.45 11.81 8.93
C CYS A 100 -11.62 12.42 7.79
N GLU A 101 -10.29 12.33 7.89
CA GLU A 101 -9.39 12.47 6.75
C GLU A 101 -8.97 11.10 6.25
N LEU A 102 -9.10 10.87 4.94
CA LEU A 102 -8.60 9.70 4.23
C LEU A 102 -7.54 10.15 3.23
N TRP A 103 -6.31 9.71 3.43
CA TRP A 103 -5.19 10.05 2.56
C TRP A 103 -4.55 8.78 2.02
N ASN A 104 -4.69 8.53 0.71
CA ASN A 104 -3.95 7.45 0.05
C ASN A 104 -2.48 7.85 -0.03
N ILE A 105 -1.61 7.16 0.70
CA ILE A 105 -0.18 7.53 0.80
C ILE A 105 0.70 6.70 -0.13
N LYS A 106 0.25 5.49 -0.52
CA LYS A 106 1.02 4.54 -1.31
C LYS A 106 0.09 3.53 -1.98
N GLU A 107 0.50 3.05 -3.15
CA GLU A 107 0.00 1.79 -3.72
C GLU A 107 1.14 0.78 -3.74
N GLY A 108 0.90 -0.44 -3.27
CA GLY A 108 1.78 -1.59 -3.42
C GLY A 108 1.17 -2.64 -4.34
N HIS A 109 1.85 -3.77 -4.56
CA HIS A 109 1.27 -4.88 -5.31
C HIS A 109 0.01 -5.43 -4.61
N THR A 110 0.07 -5.54 -3.28
CA THR A 110 -0.96 -6.19 -2.46
C THR A 110 -2.02 -5.20 -1.97
N SER A 111 -1.63 -3.99 -1.54
CA SER A 111 -2.59 -3.05 -0.95
C SER A 111 -2.46 -1.61 -1.43
N SER A 112 -3.59 -0.91 -1.51
CA SER A 112 -3.64 0.55 -1.40
C SER A 112 -3.53 0.91 0.08
N VAL A 113 -2.63 1.83 0.41
CA VAL A 113 -2.33 2.21 1.79
C VAL A 113 -2.95 3.58 2.07
N TRP A 114 -3.88 3.61 3.02
CA TRP A 114 -4.62 4.81 3.38
C TRP A 114 -4.32 5.22 4.81
N LYS A 115 -3.71 6.39 4.99
CA LYS A 115 -3.64 7.02 6.31
C LYS A 115 -5.00 7.58 6.68
N VAL A 116 -5.48 7.19 7.85
CA VAL A 116 -6.72 7.69 8.43
C VAL A 116 -6.40 8.63 9.58
N THR A 117 -7.10 9.75 9.66
CA THR A 117 -7.04 10.65 10.81
C THR A 117 -8.47 10.98 11.23
N LEU A 118 -8.81 10.60 12.47
CA LEU A 118 -10.10 10.85 13.09
C LEU A 118 -9.94 11.89 14.20
N ALA A 119 -11.00 12.63 14.51
CA ALA A 119 -10.98 13.54 15.64
C ALA A 119 -10.77 12.76 16.96
N ASN A 120 -9.76 13.16 17.74
CA ASN A 120 -9.42 12.59 19.07
C ASN A 120 -8.91 11.14 19.07
N GLU A 121 -8.45 10.61 17.94
CA GLU A 121 -7.75 9.32 17.88
C GLU A 121 -6.37 9.51 17.23
N GLU A 122 -5.41 8.69 17.64
CA GLU A 122 -4.13 8.60 16.93
C GLU A 122 -4.35 8.13 15.49
N PRO A 123 -3.59 8.65 14.52
CA PRO A 123 -3.68 8.17 13.14
C PRO A 123 -3.39 6.67 13.04
N PHE A 124 -4.00 6.04 12.04
CA PHE A 124 -3.75 4.63 11.72
C PHE A 124 -3.73 4.44 10.21
N VAL A 125 -3.36 3.24 9.78
CA VAL A 125 -3.34 2.86 8.37
C VAL A 125 -4.47 1.87 8.10
N LEU A 126 -5.17 2.06 6.99
CA LEU A 126 -5.95 1.02 6.35
C LEU A 126 -5.19 0.50 5.14
N ASN A 127 -4.84 -0.79 5.16
CA ASN A 127 -4.40 -1.48 3.96
C ASN A 127 -5.62 -2.11 3.29
N ILE A 128 -5.84 -1.78 2.02
CA ILE A 128 -6.99 -2.24 1.24
C ILE A 128 -6.47 -3.10 0.11
N ALA A 129 -6.84 -4.37 0.08
CA ALA A 129 -6.43 -5.28 -0.97
C ALA A 129 -6.88 -4.77 -2.36
N ARG A 130 -6.00 -4.89 -3.36
CA ARG A 130 -6.22 -4.27 -4.68
C ARG A 130 -6.89 -5.16 -5.70
N ASP A 131 -6.93 -6.47 -5.47
CA ASP A 131 -7.55 -7.47 -6.34
C ASP A 131 -7.82 -8.77 -5.57
N GLN A 132 -8.34 -9.79 -6.24
CA GLN A 132 -8.70 -11.08 -5.63
C GLN A 132 -7.50 -11.80 -4.99
N LEU A 133 -6.35 -11.84 -5.67
CA LEU A 133 -5.15 -12.52 -5.16
C LEU A 133 -4.51 -11.71 -4.03
N ALA A 134 -4.50 -10.40 -4.17
CA ALA A 134 -4.11 -9.47 -3.12
C ALA A 134 -4.98 -9.61 -1.86
N CYS A 135 -6.27 -9.95 -1.96
CA CYS A 135 -7.12 -10.19 -0.80
C CYS A 135 -6.65 -11.42 -0.01
N GLU A 136 -6.41 -12.54 -0.70
CA GLU A 136 -5.93 -13.78 -0.09
C GLU A 136 -4.59 -13.55 0.62
N GLU A 137 -3.67 -12.88 -0.08
CA GLU A 137 -2.36 -12.55 0.43
C GLU A 137 -2.44 -11.60 1.62
N LEU A 138 -3.06 -10.42 1.48
CA LEU A 138 -3.17 -9.44 2.57
C LEU A 138 -3.77 -10.05 3.84
N LYS A 139 -4.79 -10.90 3.69
CA LYS A 139 -5.41 -11.62 4.80
C LYS A 139 -4.43 -12.58 5.47
N ALA A 140 -3.72 -13.40 4.69
CA ALA A 140 -2.75 -14.36 5.23
C ALA A 140 -1.60 -13.66 5.97
N LEU A 141 -0.98 -12.65 5.34
CA LEU A 141 0.11 -11.87 5.95
C LEU A 141 -0.37 -11.19 7.24
N SER A 142 -1.56 -10.56 7.20
CA SER A 142 -2.09 -9.83 8.35
C SER A 142 -2.50 -10.73 9.50
N ILE A 143 -2.97 -11.96 9.23
CA ILE A 143 -3.23 -12.96 10.29
C ILE A 143 -1.92 -13.29 11.03
N ASN A 144 -0.82 -13.49 10.30
CA ASN A 144 0.48 -13.78 10.91
C ASN A 144 0.99 -12.59 11.74
N LEU A 145 0.95 -11.37 11.18
CA LEU A 145 1.36 -10.16 11.90
C LEU A 145 0.47 -9.89 13.11
N LYS A 146 -0.84 -10.15 13.01
CA LYS A 146 -1.77 -10.05 14.13
C LYS A 146 -1.44 -11.05 15.23
N LYS A 147 -1.09 -12.29 14.88
CA LYS A 147 -0.65 -13.27 15.86
C LYS A 147 0.60 -12.81 16.62
N ILE A 148 1.59 -12.24 15.92
CA ILE A 148 2.78 -11.64 16.56
C ILE A 148 2.38 -10.43 17.42
N THR A 149 1.43 -9.61 16.95
CA THR A 149 0.90 -8.47 17.71
C THR A 149 0.28 -8.89 19.04
N ASP A 150 -0.47 -10.00 19.03
CA ASP A 150 -1.23 -10.46 20.19
C ASP A 150 -0.38 -11.32 21.16
N GLU A 151 0.63 -12.04 20.67
CA GLU A 151 1.39 -13.05 21.44
C GLU A 151 2.89 -12.73 21.61
N GLY A 152 3.46 -11.85 20.79
CA GLY A 152 4.90 -11.66 20.65
C GLY A 152 5.43 -10.29 21.12
N ASP A 153 6.70 -10.05 20.84
CA ASP A 153 7.33 -8.73 21.03
C ASP A 153 6.99 -7.81 19.85
N THR A 154 6.39 -6.67 20.15
CA THR A 154 5.97 -5.68 19.14
C THR A 154 6.95 -4.53 18.97
N SER A 155 8.14 -4.59 19.56
CA SER A 155 9.09 -3.47 19.57
C SER A 155 9.53 -3.02 18.17
N ASN A 156 9.57 -3.94 17.21
CA ASN A 156 9.97 -3.69 15.81
C ASN A 156 8.85 -4.04 14.81
N LEU A 157 7.58 -3.99 15.24
CA LEU A 157 6.43 -4.37 14.43
C LEU A 157 5.40 -3.23 14.40
N ALA A 158 4.91 -2.89 13.21
CA ALA A 158 3.67 -2.13 13.09
C ALA A 158 2.48 -3.06 13.37
N LYS A 159 1.76 -2.78 14.45
CA LYS A 159 0.70 -3.66 14.94
C LYS A 159 -0.45 -3.79 13.95
N VAL A 160 -1.04 -4.99 13.88
CA VAL A 160 -2.31 -5.23 13.18
C VAL A 160 -3.44 -5.30 14.20
N TYR A 161 -4.32 -4.31 14.15
CA TYR A 161 -5.45 -4.20 15.08
C TYR A 161 -6.67 -4.98 14.60
N ASP A 162 -6.95 -4.95 13.29
CA ASP A 162 -8.19 -5.48 12.74
C ASP A 162 -7.98 -6.03 11.32
N ILE A 163 -8.76 -7.05 10.96
CA ILE A 163 -8.77 -7.70 9.66
C ILE A 163 -10.24 -7.98 9.33
N VAL A 164 -10.77 -7.29 8.33
CA VAL A 164 -12.18 -7.40 7.95
C VAL A 164 -12.31 -7.57 6.45
N GLU A 165 -13.48 -8.07 6.06
CA GLU A 165 -13.88 -8.14 4.66
C GLU A 165 -15.07 -7.20 4.45
N ILE A 166 -14.95 -6.32 3.46
CA ILE A 166 -15.97 -5.35 3.05
C ILE A 166 -16.67 -5.87 1.81
N GLU A 167 -17.99 -5.86 1.84
CA GLU A 167 -18.86 -6.25 0.74
C GLU A 167 -19.79 -5.07 0.42
N ASP A 168 -19.82 -4.65 -0.84
CA ASP A 168 -20.66 -3.56 -1.36
C ASP A 168 -20.94 -3.85 -2.84
N GLU A 169 -22.15 -3.58 -3.31
CA GLU A 169 -22.59 -3.86 -4.69
C GLU A 169 -21.75 -3.12 -5.75
N GLN A 170 -21.07 -2.03 -5.37
CA GLN A 170 -20.19 -1.25 -6.25
C GLN A 170 -18.75 -1.77 -6.30
N LEU A 171 -18.40 -2.76 -5.47
CA LEU A 171 -17.10 -3.41 -5.48
C LEU A 171 -17.17 -4.68 -6.34
N PRO A 172 -16.14 -4.95 -7.16
CA PRO A 172 -16.14 -6.11 -8.05
C PRO A 172 -15.92 -7.43 -7.30
N ILE A 173 -15.40 -7.35 -6.07
CA ILE A 173 -15.06 -8.47 -5.20
C ILE A 173 -15.33 -8.09 -3.73
N LYS A 174 -15.32 -9.10 -2.86
CA LYS A 174 -15.26 -8.88 -1.41
C LYS A 174 -13.83 -8.46 -1.02
N VAL A 175 -13.67 -7.24 -0.53
CA VAL A 175 -12.35 -6.62 -0.34
C VAL A 175 -11.85 -6.82 1.09
N VAL A 176 -10.64 -7.36 1.24
CA VAL A 176 -9.96 -7.42 2.54
C VAL A 176 -9.41 -6.04 2.90
N VAL A 177 -9.72 -5.58 4.11
CA VAL A 177 -9.23 -4.33 4.70
C VAL A 177 -8.62 -4.64 6.06
N THR A 178 -7.43 -4.10 6.33
CA THR A 178 -6.77 -4.27 7.63
C THR A 178 -6.46 -2.93 8.27
N LYS A 179 -6.66 -2.85 9.58
CA LYS A 179 -6.30 -1.67 10.39
C LYS A 179 -4.94 -1.91 11.03
N ASN A 180 -3.97 -1.08 10.70
CA ASN A 180 -2.60 -1.18 11.15
C ASN A 180 -2.15 0.09 11.87
N GLU A 181 -1.12 -0.04 12.70
CA GLU A 181 -0.45 1.09 13.35
C GLU A 181 0.15 2.06 12.32
N TRP A 182 -0.01 3.36 12.57
CA TRP A 182 0.71 4.39 11.83
C TRP A 182 2.10 4.58 12.45
N ILE A 183 3.14 4.27 11.66
CA ILE A 183 4.51 4.57 12.06
C ILE A 183 4.82 6.01 11.64
N LYS A 184 5.01 6.87 12.63
CA LYS A 184 5.28 8.29 12.40
C LYS A 184 6.70 8.48 11.88
N ASP A 185 6.86 9.44 10.96
CA ASP A 185 8.14 9.90 10.42
C ASP A 185 9.02 8.75 9.87
N SER A 186 8.38 7.78 9.22
CA SER A 186 9.05 6.61 8.66
C SER A 186 9.14 6.61 7.14
N PHE A 187 10.24 6.05 6.64
CA PHE A 187 10.55 5.93 5.22
C PHE A 187 10.81 4.47 4.84
N GLU A 188 10.55 4.11 3.59
CA GLU A 188 10.82 2.74 3.12
C GLU A 188 12.33 2.46 3.04
N ILE A 189 12.69 1.21 3.32
CA ILE A 189 14.06 0.73 3.17
C ILE A 189 14.10 -0.18 1.94
N HIS A 190 14.88 0.18 0.94
CA HIS A 190 15.14 -0.65 -0.24
C HIS A 190 16.58 -1.16 -0.22
N SER A 191 16.91 -2.17 -1.02
CA SER A 191 18.27 -2.64 -1.23
C SER A 191 18.64 -2.68 -2.72
N ARG A 192 19.91 -2.40 -3.02
CA ARG A 192 20.48 -2.53 -4.36
C ARG A 192 21.88 -3.09 -4.31
N ILE A 193 22.35 -3.62 -5.44
CA ILE A 193 23.77 -3.89 -5.63
C ILE A 193 24.46 -2.62 -6.15
N ASN A 194 25.43 -2.12 -5.38
CA ASN A 194 26.29 -1.04 -5.85
C ASN A 194 27.20 -1.57 -6.96
N LEU A 195 27.07 -1.02 -8.17
CA LEU A 195 27.81 -1.48 -9.36
C LEU A 195 29.32 -1.24 -9.28
N LYS A 196 29.79 -0.33 -8.41
CA LYS A 196 31.23 -0.03 -8.23
C LYS A 196 31.90 -1.00 -7.25
N THR A 197 31.22 -1.34 -6.17
CA THR A 197 31.77 -2.20 -5.10
C THR A 197 31.30 -3.64 -5.19
N ASN A 198 30.26 -3.91 -5.99
CA ASN A 198 29.55 -5.18 -6.07
C ASN A 198 29.03 -5.68 -4.71
N GLN A 199 28.68 -4.74 -3.84
CA GLN A 199 28.12 -5.01 -2.52
C GLN A 199 26.68 -4.51 -2.43
N GLU A 200 25.89 -5.19 -1.60
CA GLU A 200 24.55 -4.73 -1.25
C GLU A 200 24.64 -3.44 -0.43
N GLU A 201 23.84 -2.45 -0.81
CA GLU A 201 23.60 -1.23 -0.04
C GLU A 201 22.12 -1.10 0.28
N LEU A 202 21.81 -0.62 1.49
CA LEU A 202 20.46 -0.23 1.86
C LEU A 202 20.23 1.25 1.50
N LEU A 203 19.02 1.55 1.03
CA LEU A 203 18.57 2.86 0.59
C LEU A 203 17.37 3.30 1.42
N LEU A 204 17.41 4.52 1.91
CA LEU A 204 16.25 5.21 2.46
C LEU A 204 15.49 5.83 1.29
N VAL A 205 14.23 5.45 1.09
CA VAL A 205 13.36 6.05 0.08
C VAL A 205 12.48 7.10 0.75
N GLU A 206 12.78 8.36 0.49
CA GLU A 206 12.02 9.48 1.04
C GLU A 206 10.79 9.79 0.19
N ARG A 207 10.92 9.67 -1.14
CA ARG A 207 9.84 10.00 -2.07
C ARG A 207 10.01 9.34 -3.43
N PHE A 208 8.91 8.84 -3.97
CA PHE A 208 8.77 8.54 -5.40
C PHE A 208 8.31 9.80 -6.15
N ILE A 209 9.01 10.14 -7.23
CA ILE A 209 8.68 11.26 -8.10
C ILE A 209 7.95 10.70 -9.31
N THR A 210 6.74 11.19 -9.57
CA THR A 210 5.91 10.73 -10.69
C THR A 210 5.87 11.75 -11.83
N ASP A 211 5.58 11.28 -13.05
CA ASP A 211 5.30 12.16 -14.18
C ASP A 211 3.96 12.89 -13.96
N ILE A 212 3.88 14.19 -14.30
CA ILE A 212 2.68 15.00 -14.11
C ILE A 212 1.60 14.67 -15.15
N GLN A 213 2.00 14.32 -16.37
CA GLN A 213 1.11 13.91 -17.46
C GLN A 213 0.71 12.44 -17.32
N ASN A 214 1.59 11.61 -16.76
CA ASN A 214 1.34 10.19 -16.49
C ASN A 214 1.51 9.91 -14.99
N PRO A 215 0.53 10.24 -14.13
CA PRO A 215 0.67 10.22 -12.67
C PRO A 215 0.94 8.83 -12.07
N ALA A 216 0.84 7.77 -12.87
CA ALA A 216 1.22 6.41 -12.49
C ALA A 216 2.70 6.09 -12.75
N GLU A 217 3.39 6.85 -13.57
CA GLU A 217 4.78 6.58 -13.94
C GLU A 217 5.73 7.18 -12.90
N ILE A 218 6.53 6.33 -12.25
CA ILE A 218 7.62 6.76 -11.37
C ILE A 218 8.83 7.10 -12.22
N THR A 219 9.24 8.37 -12.22
CA THR A 219 10.35 8.90 -13.04
C THR A 219 11.65 9.02 -12.25
N ALA A 220 11.58 9.19 -10.93
CA ALA A 220 12.76 9.26 -10.07
C ALA A 220 12.44 8.85 -8.62
N ILE A 221 13.49 8.58 -7.85
CA ILE A 221 13.41 8.32 -6.41
C ILE A 221 14.31 9.33 -5.70
N LEU A 222 13.74 10.04 -4.72
CA LEU A 222 14.50 10.85 -3.77
C LEU A 222 14.79 10.03 -2.52
N GLY A 223 16.02 10.12 -2.04
CA GLY A 223 16.46 9.39 -0.87
C GLY A 223 17.96 9.45 -0.68
N ARG A 224 18.48 8.55 0.16
CA ARG A 224 19.91 8.43 0.44
C ARG A 224 20.33 6.99 0.68
N VAL A 225 21.63 6.75 0.62
CA VAL A 225 22.21 5.49 1.10
C VAL A 225 22.28 5.52 2.63
N PHE A 226 21.93 4.42 3.29
CA PHE A 226 22.15 4.28 4.72
C PHE A 226 23.65 4.23 5.04
N THR A 227 24.03 4.80 6.17
CA THR A 227 25.41 4.63 6.69
C THR A 227 25.65 3.18 7.08
N THR A 228 26.92 2.77 7.18
CA THR A 228 27.28 1.40 7.59
C THR A 228 26.69 1.04 8.95
N THR A 229 26.70 1.98 9.91
CA THR A 229 26.14 1.78 11.25
C THR A 229 24.62 1.60 11.22
N GLU A 230 23.89 2.43 10.46
CA GLU A 230 22.45 2.27 10.28
C GLU A 230 22.13 0.92 9.62
N ALA A 231 22.84 0.57 8.55
CA ALA A 231 22.60 -0.68 7.83
C ALA A 231 22.84 -1.91 8.70
N GLN A 232 23.88 -1.89 9.55
CA GLN A 232 24.12 -2.96 10.51
C GLN A 232 22.99 -3.05 11.55
N LYS A 233 22.59 -1.91 12.13
CA LYS A 233 21.48 -1.86 13.10
C LYS A 233 20.18 -2.40 12.49
N ILE A 234 19.83 -1.97 11.28
CA ILE A 234 18.64 -2.45 10.56
C ILE A 234 18.69 -3.97 10.39
N LYS A 235 19.82 -4.52 9.93
CA LYS A 235 19.98 -5.97 9.73
C LYS A 235 19.85 -6.76 11.03
N GLU A 236 20.45 -6.25 12.12
CA GLU A 236 20.36 -6.86 13.45
C GLU A 236 18.92 -6.84 13.99
N GLU A 237 18.23 -5.70 13.88
CA GLU A 237 16.84 -5.56 14.34
C GLU A 237 15.87 -6.45 13.55
N ILE A 238 16.02 -6.53 12.23
CA ILE A 238 15.23 -7.44 11.39
C ILE A 238 15.50 -8.90 11.79
N SER A 239 16.77 -9.29 11.97
CA SER A 239 17.12 -10.66 12.36
C SER A 239 16.56 -11.05 13.73
N ASN A 240 16.59 -10.11 14.68
CA ASN A 240 16.03 -10.31 16.01
C ASN A 240 14.51 -10.48 15.95
N PHE A 241 13.83 -9.59 15.22
CA PHE A 241 12.39 -9.70 14.99
C PHE A 241 12.01 -11.04 14.37
N LEU A 242 12.68 -11.48 13.29
CA LEU A 242 12.38 -12.74 12.63
C LEU A 242 12.57 -13.95 13.55
N THR A 243 13.57 -13.89 14.43
CA THR A 243 13.83 -14.94 15.43
C THR A 243 12.70 -15.02 16.46
N GLN A 244 12.21 -13.87 16.94
CA GLN A 244 11.08 -13.80 17.86
C GLN A 244 9.77 -14.24 17.18
N ALA A 245 9.52 -13.79 15.95
CA ALA A 245 8.33 -14.11 15.17
C ALA A 245 8.17 -15.62 14.93
N ARG A 246 9.28 -16.35 14.75
CA ARG A 246 9.27 -17.84 14.64
C ARG A 246 8.72 -18.55 15.89
N ALA A 247 8.77 -17.92 17.06
CA ALA A 247 8.16 -18.50 18.26
C ALA A 247 6.63 -18.42 18.22
N CYS A 248 6.08 -17.44 17.50
CA CYS A 248 4.64 -17.25 17.34
C CYS A 248 4.09 -18.00 16.11
N LEU A 249 4.87 -18.12 15.03
CA LEU A 249 4.42 -18.66 13.75
C LEU A 249 4.78 -20.13 13.58
N SER A 250 3.97 -20.86 12.81
CA SER A 250 4.23 -22.27 12.46
C SER A 250 5.25 -22.43 11.32
N HIS A 251 5.77 -21.32 10.81
CA HIS A 251 6.70 -21.27 9.69
C HIS A 251 7.82 -20.27 9.96
N THR A 252 8.79 -20.19 9.05
CA THR A 252 9.80 -19.14 9.08
C THR A 252 9.27 -17.96 8.28
N PRO A 253 9.01 -16.80 8.92
CA PRO A 253 8.66 -15.60 8.18
C PRO A 253 9.85 -15.09 7.38
N GLU A 254 9.57 -14.52 6.23
CA GLU A 254 10.54 -13.87 5.35
C GLU A 254 10.18 -12.39 5.17
N ILE A 255 11.19 -11.58 4.90
CA ILE A 255 11.05 -10.14 4.64
C ILE A 255 11.75 -9.84 3.32
N ASN A 256 11.08 -9.10 2.44
CA ASN A 256 11.65 -8.56 1.23
C ASN A 256 11.77 -7.03 1.34
N MET A 257 13.02 -6.56 1.48
CA MET A 257 13.31 -5.12 1.59
C MET A 257 12.71 -4.32 0.44
N ASN A 258 12.77 -4.84 -0.79
CA ASN A 258 12.32 -4.11 -1.97
C ASN A 258 10.80 -4.11 -2.18
N ASP A 259 10.06 -4.91 -1.41
CA ASP A 259 8.59 -4.89 -1.43
C ASP A 259 8.02 -3.85 -0.44
N GLY A 260 8.90 -3.18 0.32
CA GLY A 260 8.53 -2.19 1.33
C GLY A 260 8.06 -2.82 2.63
N ASP A 261 8.48 -4.05 2.92
CA ASP A 261 8.12 -4.81 4.13
C ASP A 261 8.65 -4.17 5.42
N VAL A 262 9.64 -3.28 5.31
CA VAL A 262 10.30 -2.62 6.45
C VAL A 262 10.43 -1.12 6.20
N VAL A 263 10.15 -0.35 7.25
CA VAL A 263 10.33 1.10 7.26
C VAL A 263 11.32 1.53 8.35
N TRP A 264 11.99 2.66 8.14
CA TRP A 264 12.91 3.28 9.08
C TRP A 264 12.33 4.58 9.61
N ASN A 265 12.16 4.69 10.93
CA ASN A 265 11.59 5.89 11.58
C ASN A 265 12.64 6.90 12.10
N GLY A 266 13.91 6.75 11.69
CA GLY A 266 15.02 7.54 12.20
C GLY A 266 15.77 6.92 13.37
N ASP A 267 15.15 5.97 14.09
CA ASP A 267 15.77 5.26 15.21
C ASP A 267 15.82 3.75 14.99
N LYS A 268 14.73 3.12 14.57
CA LYS A 268 14.63 1.66 14.43
C LYS A 268 13.96 1.23 13.13
N ALA A 269 14.29 0.02 12.71
CA ALA A 269 13.61 -0.71 11.65
C ALA A 269 12.30 -1.27 12.19
N ILE A 270 11.20 -0.93 11.53
CA ILE A 270 9.87 -1.43 11.85
C ILE A 270 9.38 -2.29 10.70
N VAL A 271 9.08 -3.54 11.00
CA VAL A 271 8.47 -4.49 10.08
C VAL A 271 6.99 -4.17 9.96
N ILE A 272 6.52 -4.05 8.73
CA ILE A 272 5.12 -3.76 8.39
C ILE A 272 4.47 -4.89 7.59
N ALA A 273 5.27 -5.79 7.01
CA ALA A 273 4.82 -7.00 6.34
C ALA A 273 5.85 -8.14 6.49
N ILE A 274 5.37 -9.39 6.37
CA ILE A 274 6.18 -10.63 6.36
C ILE A 274 5.52 -11.63 5.42
N ASN A 275 6.32 -12.43 4.73
CA ASN A 275 5.87 -13.55 3.89
C ASN A 275 5.95 -14.89 4.64
#